data_AF-A0A7S1C0F0-F1
#
_entry.id   AF-A0A7S1C0F0-F1
#
_cell.length_a   1.000
_cell.length_b   1.000
_cell.length_c   1.000
_cell.angle_alpha   90.00
_cell.angle_beta   90.00
_cell.angle_gamma   90.00
#
_symmetry.space_group_name_H-M   'P 1'
#
loop_
_entity.id
_entity.type
_entity.pdbx_description
1 polymer ?
#
loop_
_entity_poly.entity_id
_entity_poly.type
_entity_poly.pdbx_seq_one_letter_code
_entity_poly.pdbx_strand_id
1 'polypeptide(L)'
;MHSMISTRILHVVLPFKKAPSKIWLGRLHSTSTAAAPSFDFEKIRNEILHRWMTEEALSPGGIQTRARYCCFTYDDAKRSYLHASARWHWLDRELSSNLAGETGATSIYRGARAAFGLRPPQRASGAEEFCREHMANEAVHLDLFRSVVPEGKHTRLLPVWRLAGWTLGFLPTLVGGPKALYVTVEAVETFVVEHFQEQIQELEKEQKCSELTRLLQYCCEDEAHHKEDAARHLLEDGSDLDSWWVKPWASIVRQGSIIAADVARNI
;
A
#
# COMPACT_ATOMS: atom_id res chain seq x y z
N MET A 1 58.47 -8.65 7.22
CA MET A 1 57.82 -9.48 6.18
C MET A 1 56.67 -10.24 6.83
N HIS A 2 55.51 -10.30 6.15
CA HIS A 2 54.17 -10.75 6.59
C HIS A 2 53.40 -9.72 7.44
N SER A 3 52.44 -8.93 6.95
CA SER A 3 51.26 -9.11 6.06
C SER A 3 50.06 -9.78 6.71
N MET A 4 49.03 -8.94 6.96
CA MET A 4 47.57 -9.07 6.78
C MET A 4 46.88 -10.38 7.23
N ILE A 5 45.69 -10.37 7.86
CA ILE A 5 44.43 -9.86 7.31
C ILE A 5 43.47 -9.46 8.45
N SER A 6 42.89 -8.28 8.32
CA SER A 6 41.80 -7.70 9.12
C SER A 6 40.47 -8.02 8.44
N THR A 7 39.49 -8.55 9.18
CA THR A 7 38.11 -8.68 8.72
C THR A 7 37.21 -7.91 9.67
N ARG A 8 36.99 -6.62 9.38
CA ARG A 8 35.91 -5.83 9.99
C ARG A 8 34.66 -5.99 9.13
N ILE A 9 33.66 -6.65 9.69
CA ILE A 9 32.28 -6.64 9.19
C ILE A 9 31.70 -5.27 9.58
N LEU A 10 31.48 -4.39 8.60
CA LEU A 10 30.71 -3.17 8.79
C LEU A 10 29.22 -3.53 8.86
N HIS A 11 28.63 -3.45 10.05
CA HIS A 11 27.20 -3.24 10.20
C HIS A 11 26.89 -1.80 9.80
N VAL A 12 26.28 -1.60 8.63
CA VAL A 12 25.64 -0.34 8.25
C VAL A 12 24.26 -0.33 8.88
N VAL A 13 24.16 0.20 10.11
CA VAL A 13 22.90 0.66 10.68
C VAL A 13 22.66 2.06 10.12
N LEU A 14 21.75 2.19 9.15
CA LEU A 14 21.30 3.51 8.70
C LEU A 14 20.43 4.14 9.80
N PRO A 15 20.67 5.40 10.19
CA PRO A 15 19.86 6.05 11.20
C PRO A 15 18.50 6.46 10.63
N PHE A 16 17.45 6.09 11.36
CA PHE A 16 16.07 6.53 11.19
C PHE A 16 16.00 8.06 11.25
N LYS A 17 15.85 8.73 10.11
CA LYS A 17 15.56 10.17 10.07
C LYS A 17 14.08 10.36 10.36
N LYS A 18 13.77 10.83 11.57
CA LYS A 18 12.45 11.29 11.99
C LYS A 18 11.90 12.30 10.97
N ALA A 19 10.80 11.96 10.29
CA ALA A 19 10.07 12.91 9.47
C ALA A 19 9.53 14.08 10.33
N PRO A 20 9.43 15.31 9.81
CA PRO A 20 8.97 16.47 10.57
C PRO A 20 7.49 16.32 10.98
N SER A 21 7.27 16.29 12.29
CA SER A 21 6.01 15.98 12.98
C SER A 21 4.97 17.12 12.99
N LYS A 22 4.84 17.92 11.92
CA LYS A 22 4.01 19.14 11.93
C LYS A 22 2.75 19.11 11.06
N ILE A 23 2.45 18.03 10.35
CA ILE A 23 1.25 17.93 9.51
C ILE A 23 0.11 17.12 10.19
N TRP A 24 0.43 16.37 11.25
CA TRP A 24 -0.40 15.26 11.76
C TRP A 24 -1.37 15.59 12.92
N LEU A 25 -1.82 16.84 13.09
CA LEU A 25 -2.68 17.24 14.23
C LEU A 25 -4.06 17.79 13.82
N GLY A 26 -4.58 17.35 12.67
CA GLY A 26 -5.77 17.93 12.06
C GLY A 26 -7.08 17.13 12.14
N ARG A 27 -7.14 15.95 12.76
CA ARG A 27 -8.38 15.17 12.82
C ARG A 27 -8.49 14.30 14.09
N LEU A 28 -8.59 14.95 15.24
CA LEU A 28 -9.02 14.28 16.47
C LEU A 28 -10.54 14.38 16.59
N HIS A 29 -11.20 13.22 16.57
CA HIS A 29 -12.62 12.98 16.86
C HIS A 29 -13.63 13.41 15.78
N SER A 30 -13.88 12.51 14.82
CA SER A 30 -15.20 12.38 14.18
C SER A 30 -15.44 10.92 13.78
N THR A 31 -16.08 10.17 14.67
CA THR A 31 -16.87 9.01 14.24
C THR A 31 -18.00 9.53 13.34
N SER A 32 -18.24 8.86 12.21
CA SER A 32 -19.31 9.10 11.21
C SER A 32 -18.95 9.95 9.96
N THR A 33 -18.80 9.24 8.83
CA THR A 33 -19.28 9.64 7.49
C THR A 33 -18.87 11.02 6.95
N ALA A 34 -17.58 11.36 6.96
CA ALA A 34 -17.10 12.32 5.97
C ALA A 34 -17.01 11.56 4.63
N ALA A 35 -17.79 11.95 3.63
CA ALA A 35 -17.61 11.41 2.28
C ALA A 35 -16.14 11.63 1.86
N ALA A 36 -15.52 10.62 1.25
CA ALA A 36 -14.17 10.74 0.71
C ALA A 36 -14.09 12.05 -0.11
N PRO A 37 -12.99 12.82 0.01
CA PRO A 37 -12.87 14.05 -0.74
C PRO A 37 -13.06 13.79 -2.23
N SER A 38 -13.71 14.71 -2.94
CA SER A 38 -13.84 14.59 -4.38
C SER A 38 -12.44 14.71 -5.02
N PHE A 39 -12.06 13.71 -5.81
CA PHE A 39 -10.84 13.72 -6.62
C PHE A 39 -11.20 13.91 -8.10
N ASP A 40 -10.40 14.69 -8.82
CA ASP A 40 -10.51 14.79 -10.27
C ASP A 40 -9.76 13.62 -10.94
N PHE A 41 -10.45 12.49 -11.09
CA PHE A 41 -9.85 11.28 -11.67
C PHE A 41 -9.44 11.46 -13.14
N GLU A 42 -10.10 12.32 -13.91
CA GLU A 42 -9.68 12.63 -15.28
C GLU A 42 -8.35 13.38 -15.26
N LYS A 43 -8.21 14.38 -14.38
CA LYS A 43 -6.94 15.07 -14.18
C LYS A 43 -5.83 14.12 -13.74
N ILE A 44 -6.08 13.23 -12.77
CA ILE A 44 -5.09 12.22 -12.34
C ILE A 44 -4.66 11.35 -13.53
N ARG A 45 -5.61 10.81 -14.30
CA ARG A 45 -5.29 9.99 -15.49
C ARG A 45 -4.50 10.76 -16.53
N ASN A 46 -4.79 12.05 -16.72
CA ASN A 46 -4.06 12.92 -17.63
C ASN A 46 -2.64 13.20 -17.16
N GLU A 47 -2.44 13.43 -15.86
CA GLU A 47 -1.12 13.61 -15.25
C GLU A 47 -0.25 12.36 -15.42
N ILE A 48 -0.81 11.17 -15.14
CA ILE A 48 -0.15 9.87 -15.33
C ILE A 48 0.22 9.66 -16.80
N LEU A 49 -0.73 9.91 -17.72
CA LEU A 49 -0.48 9.76 -19.16
C LEU A 49 0.63 10.70 -19.64
N HIS A 50 0.58 11.97 -19.23
CA HIS A 50 1.59 12.96 -19.61
C HIS A 50 2.98 12.58 -19.09
N ARG A 51 3.05 12.05 -17.86
CA ARG A 51 4.27 11.54 -17.26
C ARG A 51 4.82 10.35 -18.04
N TRP A 52 3.97 9.35 -18.33
CA TRP A 52 4.32 8.18 -19.13
C TRP A 52 4.87 8.58 -20.51
N MET A 53 4.21 9.53 -21.19
CA MET A 53 4.66 10.04 -22.49
C MET A 53 6.06 10.66 -22.41
N THR A 54 6.31 11.44 -21.37
CA THR A 54 7.61 12.11 -21.16
C THR A 54 8.72 11.07 -20.96
N GLU A 55 8.48 10.07 -20.13
CA GLU A 55 9.45 9.00 -19.88
C GLU A 55 9.67 8.09 -21.10
N GLU A 56 8.62 7.83 -21.87
CA GLU A 56 8.71 7.01 -23.07
C GLU A 56 9.48 7.71 -24.19
N ALA A 57 9.30 9.03 -24.33
CA ALA A 57 10.08 9.85 -25.24
C ALA A 57 11.58 9.91 -24.90
N LEU A 58 11.94 9.74 -23.62
CA LEU A 58 13.33 9.71 -23.15
C LEU A 58 13.96 8.31 -23.18
N SER A 59 13.18 7.28 -23.52
CA SER A 59 13.65 5.90 -23.50
C SER A 59 14.61 5.56 -24.66
N PRO A 60 15.46 4.52 -24.54
CA PRO A 60 16.34 4.09 -25.63
C PRO A 60 15.61 3.68 -26.92
N GLY A 61 14.39 3.12 -26.81
CA GLY A 61 13.49 2.87 -27.95
C GLY A 61 12.67 4.09 -28.38
N GLY A 62 12.77 5.17 -27.60
CA GLY A 62 12.01 6.41 -27.71
C GLY A 62 12.29 7.21 -28.98
N ILE A 63 13.33 6.87 -29.76
CA ILE A 63 13.59 7.49 -31.06
C ILE A 63 12.55 7.03 -32.11
N GLN A 64 12.12 5.76 -32.10
CA GLN A 64 11.03 5.30 -32.97
C GLN A 64 9.66 5.81 -32.51
N THR A 65 9.51 5.99 -31.20
CA THR A 65 8.42 6.72 -30.55
C THR A 65 8.45 8.15 -31.09
N ARG A 66 9.41 9.00 -30.75
CA ARG A 66 9.59 10.36 -31.31
C ARG A 66 9.38 10.48 -32.83
N ALA A 67 9.89 9.55 -33.64
CA ALA A 67 9.75 9.55 -35.10
C ALA A 67 8.35 9.13 -35.62
N ARG A 68 7.62 8.23 -34.92
CA ARG A 68 6.17 8.02 -35.17
C ARG A 68 5.33 9.19 -34.63
N TYR A 69 5.89 9.98 -33.72
CA TYR A 69 5.16 10.93 -32.86
C TYR A 69 5.26 12.39 -33.34
N CYS A 70 5.86 12.67 -34.51
CA CYS A 70 5.77 14.00 -35.13
C CYS A 70 4.34 14.39 -35.56
N CYS A 71 3.37 13.46 -35.48
CA CYS A 71 1.94 13.65 -35.78
C CYS A 71 1.01 13.29 -34.60
N PHE A 72 1.53 13.23 -33.37
CA PHE A 72 0.84 12.59 -32.24
C PHE A 72 -0.24 13.47 -31.62
N THR A 73 -1.48 13.00 -31.64
CA THR A 73 -2.58 13.59 -30.86
C THR A 73 -2.56 13.05 -29.43
N TYR A 74 -3.24 13.74 -28.51
CA TYR A 74 -3.47 13.22 -27.15
C TYR A 74 -4.15 11.84 -27.17
N ASP A 75 -5.08 11.61 -28.11
CA ASP A 75 -5.79 10.33 -28.24
C ASP A 75 -4.88 9.18 -28.69
N ASP A 76 -3.89 9.45 -29.54
CA ASP A 76 -2.87 8.46 -29.94
C ASP A 76 -2.00 8.05 -28.76
N ALA A 77 -1.66 9.03 -27.89
CA ALA A 77 -0.92 8.76 -26.66
C ALA A 77 -1.71 7.92 -25.70
N LYS A 78 -2.97 8.28 -25.46
CA LYS A 78 -3.88 7.53 -24.60
C LYS A 78 -4.04 6.10 -25.08
N ARG A 79 -4.27 5.89 -26.39
CA ARG A 79 -4.35 4.53 -26.98
C ARG A 79 -3.06 3.73 -26.79
N SER A 80 -1.91 4.37 -26.97
CA SER A 80 -0.61 3.71 -26.82
C SER A 80 -0.33 3.33 -25.37
N TYR A 81 -0.64 4.21 -24.42
CA TYR A 81 -0.51 3.95 -22.99
C TYR A 81 -1.38 2.78 -22.52
N LEU A 82 -2.61 2.71 -23.02
CA LEU A 82 -3.57 1.66 -22.67
C LEU A 82 -3.28 0.31 -23.34
N HIS A 83 -2.38 0.27 -24.32
CA HIS A 83 -2.06 -0.97 -25.02
C HIS A 83 -1.32 -1.96 -24.08
N ALA A 84 -1.63 -3.25 -24.19
CA ALA A 84 -1.04 -4.28 -23.32
C ALA A 84 0.49 -4.38 -23.40
N SER A 85 1.09 -3.97 -24.52
CA SER A 85 2.55 -3.94 -24.71
C SER A 85 3.21 -2.63 -24.25
N ALA A 86 2.43 -1.67 -23.71
CA ALA A 86 2.98 -0.41 -23.25
C ALA A 86 3.95 -0.64 -22.11
N ARG A 87 5.13 -0.03 -22.19
CA ARG A 87 6.15 -0.14 -21.13
C ARG A 87 5.59 0.40 -19.82
N TRP A 88 5.90 -0.29 -18.73
CA TRP A 88 5.59 0.14 -17.37
C TRP A 88 6.78 0.89 -16.80
N HIS A 89 6.59 2.18 -16.54
CA HIS A 89 7.56 2.97 -15.79
C HIS A 89 7.24 2.89 -14.29
N TRP A 90 8.07 3.51 -13.46
CA TRP A 90 7.98 3.31 -12.01
C TRP A 90 6.60 3.66 -11.44
N LEU A 91 5.97 4.75 -11.88
CA LEU A 91 4.66 5.14 -11.35
C LEU A 91 3.56 4.12 -11.68
N ASP A 92 3.56 3.54 -12.89
CA ASP A 92 2.62 2.48 -13.24
C ASP A 92 2.78 1.26 -12.32
N ARG A 93 4.04 0.92 -12.00
CA ARG A 93 4.37 -0.20 -11.12
C ARG A 93 3.93 0.04 -9.69
N GLU A 94 4.13 1.25 -9.18
CA GLU A 94 3.65 1.62 -7.84
C GLU A 94 2.12 1.65 -7.76
N LEU A 95 1.45 2.18 -8.78
CA LEU A 95 -0.01 2.17 -8.81
C LEU A 95 -0.60 0.75 -8.89
N SER A 96 0.06 -0.16 -9.61
CA SER A 96 -0.31 -1.58 -9.61
C SER A 96 -0.06 -2.24 -8.25
N SER A 97 1.05 -1.90 -7.57
CA SER A 97 1.36 -2.44 -6.25
C SER A 97 0.36 -1.94 -5.20
N ASN A 98 -0.08 -0.68 -5.27
CA ASN A 98 -1.13 -0.13 -4.41
C ASN A 98 -2.44 -0.90 -4.61
N LEU A 99 -2.88 -1.07 -5.87
CA LEU A 99 -4.11 -1.82 -6.15
C LEU A 99 -4.04 -3.28 -5.64
N ALA A 100 -2.88 -3.94 -5.76
CA ALA A 100 -2.65 -5.25 -5.19
C ALA A 100 -2.70 -5.23 -3.66
N GLY A 101 -2.10 -4.21 -3.04
CA GLY A 101 -2.11 -3.94 -1.60
C GLY A 101 -3.52 -3.80 -1.06
N GLU A 102 -4.32 -2.85 -1.58
CA GLU A 102 -5.71 -2.63 -1.16
C GLU A 102 -6.59 -3.89 -1.32
N THR A 103 -6.34 -4.64 -2.39
CA THR A 103 -7.02 -5.92 -2.64
C THR A 103 -6.68 -6.95 -1.55
N GLY A 104 -5.41 -6.99 -1.13
CA GLY A 104 -4.92 -7.81 -0.03
C GLY A 104 -5.49 -7.36 1.32
N ALA A 105 -5.41 -6.07 1.64
CA ALA A 105 -5.86 -5.46 2.88
C ALA A 105 -7.36 -5.70 3.12
N THR A 106 -8.20 -5.40 2.13
CA THR A 106 -9.64 -5.75 2.17
C THR A 106 -9.86 -7.24 2.49
N SER A 107 -9.00 -8.12 1.97
CA SER A 107 -9.12 -9.57 2.15
C SER A 107 -8.63 -10.04 3.52
N ILE A 108 -7.67 -9.36 4.16
CA ILE A 108 -7.23 -9.63 5.55
C ILE A 108 -8.43 -9.61 6.49
N TYR A 109 -9.22 -8.54 6.46
CA TYR A 109 -10.39 -8.42 7.32
C TYR A 109 -11.46 -9.49 7.02
N ARG A 110 -11.59 -9.93 5.76
CA ARG A 110 -12.51 -11.03 5.39
C ARG A 110 -12.04 -12.36 5.98
N GLY A 111 -10.73 -12.60 5.94
CA GLY A 111 -10.10 -13.75 6.58
C GLY A 111 -10.31 -13.75 8.09
N ALA A 112 -10.05 -12.62 8.74
CA ALA A 112 -10.22 -12.46 10.18
C ALA A 112 -11.67 -12.72 10.62
N ARG A 113 -12.66 -12.16 9.93
CA ARG A 113 -14.08 -12.41 10.20
C ARG A 113 -14.47 -13.88 10.03
N ALA A 114 -13.95 -14.54 9.00
CA ALA A 114 -14.17 -15.98 8.83
C ALA A 114 -13.56 -16.78 9.99
N ALA A 115 -12.39 -16.39 10.50
CA ALA A 115 -11.79 -17.02 11.67
C ALA A 115 -12.61 -16.78 12.95
N PHE A 116 -13.18 -15.59 13.16
CA PHE A 116 -14.06 -15.32 14.30
C PHE A 116 -15.33 -16.18 14.27
N GLY A 117 -15.91 -16.42 13.10
CA GLY A 117 -17.06 -17.34 12.95
C GLY A 117 -16.77 -18.80 13.36
N LEU A 118 -15.49 -19.19 13.42
CA LEU A 118 -15.05 -20.51 13.87
C LEU A 118 -14.60 -20.53 15.35
N ARG A 119 -14.54 -19.37 16.02
CA ARG A 119 -14.11 -19.23 17.41
C ARG A 119 -15.33 -19.05 18.34
N PRO A 120 -15.21 -19.39 19.64
CA PRO A 120 -16.28 -19.15 20.61
C PRO A 120 -16.67 -17.65 20.70
N PRO A 121 -17.97 -17.29 20.78
CA PRO A 121 -18.45 -15.90 20.68
C PRO A 121 -17.85 -14.92 21.69
N GLN A 122 -17.49 -15.38 22.88
CA GLN A 122 -16.92 -14.55 23.95
C GLN A 122 -15.52 -14.01 23.62
N ARG A 123 -14.88 -14.48 22.54
CA ARG A 123 -13.52 -14.09 22.14
C ARG A 123 -13.47 -13.10 20.97
N ALA A 124 -14.62 -12.56 20.55
CA ALA A 124 -14.74 -11.70 19.37
C ALA A 124 -15.26 -10.28 19.69
N SER A 125 -15.57 -9.97 20.95
CA SER A 125 -16.15 -8.66 21.32
C SER A 125 -15.23 -7.51 20.88
N GLY A 126 -15.75 -6.60 20.04
CA GLY A 126 -15.01 -5.46 19.47
C GLY A 126 -14.28 -5.75 18.16
N ALA A 127 -13.66 -6.93 18.03
CA ALA A 127 -12.82 -7.28 16.88
C ALA A 127 -13.60 -7.45 15.56
N GLU A 128 -14.87 -7.88 15.63
CA GLU A 128 -15.74 -7.94 14.45
C GLU A 128 -16.07 -6.55 13.91
N GLU A 129 -16.31 -5.60 14.81
CA GLU A 129 -16.62 -4.22 14.44
C GLU A 129 -15.39 -3.54 13.85
N PHE A 130 -14.23 -3.70 14.49
CA PHE A 130 -12.94 -3.31 13.94
C PHE A 130 -12.75 -3.83 12.51
N CYS A 131 -12.98 -5.13 12.27
CA CYS A 131 -12.88 -5.68 10.91
C CYS A 131 -13.89 -5.09 9.94
N ARG A 132 -15.10 -4.77 10.39
CA ARG A 132 -16.16 -4.22 9.54
C ARG A 132 -15.82 -2.80 9.10
N GLU A 133 -15.36 -1.97 10.03
CA GLU A 133 -15.01 -0.58 9.79
C GLU A 133 -13.79 -0.46 8.88
N HIS A 134 -12.68 -1.12 9.24
CA HIS A 134 -11.47 -1.05 8.41
C HIS A 134 -11.70 -1.65 7.02
N MET A 135 -12.40 -2.79 6.89
CA MET A 135 -12.71 -3.34 5.56
C MET A 135 -13.52 -2.38 4.68
N ALA A 136 -14.39 -1.55 5.28
CA ALA A 136 -15.13 -0.55 4.53
C ALA A 136 -14.22 0.58 4.03
N ASN A 137 -13.25 1.00 4.84
CA ASN A 137 -12.24 2.00 4.45
C ASN A 137 -11.33 1.46 3.34
N GLU A 138 -10.80 0.24 3.48
CA GLU A 138 -10.00 -0.43 2.44
C GLU A 138 -10.74 -0.54 1.10
N ALA A 139 -12.05 -0.80 1.16
CA ALA A 139 -12.86 -0.88 -0.05
C ALA A 139 -12.96 0.48 -0.76
N VAL A 140 -13.00 1.59 -0.01
CA VAL A 140 -12.94 2.94 -0.57
C VAL A 140 -11.59 3.17 -1.25
N HIS A 141 -10.47 2.85 -0.59
CA HIS A 141 -9.12 2.97 -1.18
C HIS A 141 -8.99 2.15 -2.46
N LEU A 142 -9.45 0.89 -2.44
CA LEU A 142 -9.45 0.02 -3.62
C LEU A 142 -10.23 0.64 -4.79
N ASP A 143 -11.39 1.24 -4.52
CA ASP A 143 -12.21 1.89 -5.55
C ASP A 143 -11.60 3.20 -6.06
N LEU A 144 -10.90 3.96 -5.20
CA LEU A 144 -10.08 5.10 -5.62
C LEU A 144 -9.00 4.66 -6.61
N PHE A 145 -8.22 3.62 -6.29
CA PHE A 145 -7.17 3.14 -7.20
C PHE A 145 -7.74 2.51 -8.48
N ARG A 146 -8.88 1.81 -8.43
CA ARG A 146 -9.58 1.35 -9.65
C ARG A 146 -10.00 2.50 -10.56
N SER A 147 -10.34 3.65 -9.98
CA SER A 147 -10.70 4.84 -10.73
C SER A 147 -9.49 5.52 -11.38
N VAL A 148 -8.29 5.30 -10.84
CA VAL A 148 -7.04 5.88 -11.35
C VAL A 148 -6.36 4.99 -12.37
N VAL A 149 -6.18 3.72 -12.03
CA VAL A 149 -5.37 2.79 -12.83
C VAL A 149 -6.25 2.19 -13.93
N PRO A 150 -5.85 2.19 -15.21
CA PRO A 150 -6.62 1.56 -16.26
C PRO A 150 -6.68 0.03 -16.11
N GLU A 151 -7.80 -0.61 -16.49
CA GLU A 151 -7.97 -2.08 -16.38
C GLU A 151 -6.84 -2.90 -17.03
N GLY A 152 -6.27 -2.41 -18.14
CA GLY A 152 -5.14 -3.06 -18.84
C GLY A 152 -3.77 -2.92 -18.15
N LYS A 153 -3.70 -2.14 -17.07
CA LYS A 153 -2.49 -1.79 -16.30
C LYS A 153 -2.55 -2.29 -14.86
N HIS A 154 -3.55 -3.09 -14.50
CA HIS A 154 -3.62 -3.76 -13.20
C HIS A 154 -2.84 -5.08 -13.28
N THR A 155 -2.20 -5.49 -12.18
CA THR A 155 -1.66 -6.85 -12.08
C THR A 155 -2.73 -7.90 -12.35
N ARG A 156 -2.42 -8.93 -13.15
CA ARG A 156 -3.36 -10.05 -13.38
C ARG A 156 -3.48 -10.99 -12.18
N LEU A 157 -2.64 -10.82 -11.16
CA LEU A 157 -2.61 -11.66 -9.97
C LEU A 157 -3.49 -11.18 -8.82
N LEU A 158 -4.45 -10.26 -9.06
CA LEU A 158 -5.45 -9.87 -8.05
C LEU A 158 -6.10 -11.06 -7.32
N PRO A 159 -6.46 -12.20 -7.96
CA PRO A 159 -6.98 -13.36 -7.25
C PRO A 159 -5.98 -13.96 -6.24
N VAL A 160 -4.69 -13.97 -6.57
CA VAL A 160 -3.62 -14.44 -5.67
C VAL A 160 -3.50 -13.52 -4.48
N TRP A 161 -3.54 -12.19 -4.71
CA TRP A 161 -3.48 -11.19 -3.65
C TRP A 161 -4.67 -11.28 -2.69
N ARG A 162 -5.88 -11.54 -3.20
CA ARG A 162 -7.06 -11.81 -2.35
C ARG A 162 -6.86 -13.04 -1.47
N LEU A 163 -6.37 -14.13 -2.04
CA LEU A 163 -6.13 -15.37 -1.29
C LEU A 163 -5.04 -15.17 -0.23
N ALA A 164 -3.95 -14.49 -0.57
CA ALA A 164 -2.86 -14.18 0.34
C ALA A 164 -3.34 -13.32 1.51
N GLY A 165 -4.04 -12.22 1.23
CA GLY A 165 -4.63 -11.36 2.26
C GLY A 165 -5.62 -12.11 3.14
N TRP A 166 -6.56 -12.87 2.55
CA TRP A 166 -7.49 -13.69 3.32
C TRP A 166 -6.78 -14.67 4.24
N THR A 167 -5.74 -15.35 3.76
CA THR A 167 -4.97 -16.31 4.55
C THR A 167 -4.23 -15.61 5.70
N LEU A 168 -3.64 -14.44 5.42
CA LEU A 168 -2.91 -13.63 6.39
C LEU A 168 -3.81 -13.10 7.50
N GLY A 169 -5.07 -12.77 7.20
CA GLY A 169 -6.06 -12.41 8.22
C GLY A 169 -6.66 -13.62 8.93
N PHE A 170 -6.90 -14.72 8.23
CA PHE A 170 -7.58 -15.89 8.78
C PHE A 170 -6.71 -16.67 9.77
N LEU A 171 -5.50 -17.09 9.37
CA LEU A 171 -4.69 -18.02 10.17
C LEU A 171 -4.25 -17.45 11.54
N PRO A 172 -3.68 -16.23 11.63
CA PRO A 172 -3.27 -15.68 12.92
C PRO A 172 -4.47 -15.45 13.82
N THR A 173 -5.58 -14.93 13.27
CA THR A 173 -6.82 -14.72 14.02
C THR A 173 -7.41 -16.03 14.52
N LEU A 174 -7.37 -17.10 13.71
CA LEU A 174 -7.88 -18.41 14.10
C LEU A 174 -7.11 -18.98 15.29
N VAL A 175 -5.79 -18.79 15.32
CA VAL A 175 -4.92 -19.31 16.40
C VAL A 175 -4.90 -18.35 17.60
N GLY A 176 -4.45 -17.12 17.40
CA GLY A 176 -4.19 -16.13 18.44
C GLY A 176 -5.33 -15.15 18.74
N GLY A 177 -6.46 -15.25 18.04
CA GLY A 177 -7.63 -14.39 18.27
C GLY A 177 -7.39 -12.92 17.89
N PRO A 178 -8.15 -11.98 18.49
CA PRO A 178 -8.05 -10.54 18.20
C PRO A 178 -6.64 -9.99 18.32
N LYS A 179 -5.88 -10.41 19.35
CA LYS A 179 -4.49 -9.98 19.53
C LYS A 179 -3.63 -10.26 18.30
N ALA A 180 -3.70 -11.47 17.74
CA ALA A 180 -2.90 -11.82 16.57
C ALA A 180 -3.36 -11.07 15.31
N LEU A 181 -4.66 -10.77 15.19
CA LEU A 181 -5.18 -9.88 14.16
C LEU A 181 -4.55 -8.48 14.28
N TYR A 182 -4.64 -7.85 15.46
CA TYR A 182 -4.16 -6.48 15.63
C TYR A 182 -2.64 -6.36 15.42
N VAL A 183 -1.84 -7.33 15.87
CA VAL A 183 -0.40 -7.37 15.55
C VAL A 183 -0.17 -7.49 14.04
N THR A 184 -0.98 -8.29 13.35
CA THR A 184 -0.87 -8.46 11.89
C THR A 184 -1.22 -7.16 11.17
N VAL A 185 -2.32 -6.51 11.54
CA VAL A 185 -2.76 -5.24 10.95
C VAL A 185 -1.74 -4.15 11.22
N GLU A 186 -1.31 -3.93 12.46
CA GLU A 186 -0.30 -2.91 12.79
C GLU A 186 0.99 -3.08 11.98
N ALA A 187 1.45 -4.32 11.78
CA ALA A 187 2.64 -4.62 11.00
C ALA A 187 2.44 -4.39 9.50
N VAL A 188 1.28 -4.75 8.95
CA VAL A 188 0.91 -4.46 7.55
C VAL A 188 0.83 -2.95 7.35
N GLU A 189 0.07 -2.23 8.17
CA GLU A 189 -0.15 -0.80 8.00
C GLU A 189 1.11 0.03 8.23
N THR A 190 2.01 -0.43 9.09
CA THR A 190 3.34 0.18 9.17
C THR A 190 4.08 0.13 7.83
N PHE A 191 4.01 -0.99 7.13
CA PHE A 191 4.60 -1.09 5.80
C PHE A 191 3.84 -0.23 4.78
N VAL A 192 2.51 -0.26 4.78
CA VAL A 192 1.69 0.49 3.80
C VAL A 192 1.92 2.00 3.92
N VAL A 193 1.95 2.53 5.14
CA VAL A 193 2.25 3.95 5.40
C VAL A 193 3.63 4.34 4.86
N GLU A 194 4.66 3.53 5.10
CA GLU A 194 6.00 3.79 4.58
C GLU A 194 6.03 3.74 3.05
N HIS A 195 5.37 2.76 2.45
CA HIS A 195 5.25 2.59 1.00
C HIS A 195 4.56 3.79 0.33
N PHE A 196 3.48 4.33 0.92
CA PHE A 196 2.87 5.56 0.41
C PHE A 196 3.77 6.78 0.60
N GLN A 197 4.44 6.91 1.75
CA GLN A 197 5.35 8.02 2.00
C GLN A 197 6.51 8.06 1.00
N GLU A 198 7.06 6.90 0.63
CA GLU A 198 8.08 6.80 -0.42
C GLU A 198 7.57 7.31 -1.77
N GLN A 199 6.37 6.90 -2.18
CA GLN A 199 5.75 7.37 -3.44
C GLN A 199 5.48 8.87 -3.43
N ILE A 200 4.90 9.38 -2.34
CA ILE A 200 4.59 10.82 -2.16
C ILE A 200 5.87 11.63 -2.27
N GLN A 201 6.96 11.21 -1.61
CA GLN A 201 8.24 11.91 -1.65
C GLN A 201 8.84 11.96 -3.07
N GLU A 202 8.74 10.88 -3.85
CA GLU A 202 9.21 10.89 -5.25
C GLU A 202 8.36 11.82 -6.13
N LEU A 203 7.04 11.82 -5.98
CA LEU A 203 6.15 12.72 -6.73
C LEU A 203 6.37 14.20 -6.37
N GLU A 204 6.59 14.51 -5.10
CA GLU A 204 6.87 15.87 -4.63
C GLU A 204 8.19 16.42 -5.19
N LYS A 205 9.23 15.57 -5.31
CA LYS A 205 10.51 15.96 -5.94
C LYS A 205 10.32 16.35 -7.41
N GLU A 206 9.44 15.66 -8.12
CA GLU A 206 9.13 15.94 -9.53
C GLU A 206 8.26 17.19 -9.71
N GLN A 207 7.59 17.68 -8.65
CA GLN A 207 6.58 18.76 -8.69
C GLN A 207 5.50 18.51 -9.76
N LYS A 208 5.11 17.25 -9.94
CA LYS A 208 4.12 16.77 -10.92
C LYS A 208 3.08 15.90 -10.23
N CYS A 209 1.97 15.65 -10.94
CA CYS A 209 0.88 14.77 -10.49
C CYS A 209 0.25 15.20 -9.15
N SER A 210 -0.02 16.49 -8.96
CA SER A 210 -0.44 17.01 -7.65
C SER A 210 -1.78 16.45 -7.18
N GLU A 211 -2.67 16.10 -8.10
CA GLU A 211 -3.95 15.48 -7.76
C GLU A 211 -3.75 14.03 -7.30
N LEU A 212 -2.81 13.30 -7.92
CA LEU A 212 -2.44 11.96 -7.49
C LEU A 212 -1.75 11.99 -6.13
N THR A 213 -0.82 12.93 -5.92
CA THR A 213 -0.14 13.09 -4.62
C THR A 213 -1.16 13.34 -3.51
N ARG A 214 -2.18 14.17 -3.75
CA ARG A 214 -3.27 14.41 -2.80
C ARG A 214 -4.06 13.12 -2.49
N LEU A 215 -4.32 12.29 -3.50
CA LEU A 215 -4.98 11.00 -3.31
C LEU A 215 -4.13 10.05 -2.45
N LEU A 216 -2.83 9.94 -2.75
CA LEU A 216 -1.92 9.10 -1.96
C LEU A 216 -1.78 9.60 -0.51
N GLN A 217 -1.75 10.93 -0.30
CA GLN A 217 -1.73 11.53 1.03
C GLN A 217 -3.00 11.19 1.82
N TYR A 218 -4.17 11.27 1.17
CA TYR A 218 -5.43 10.89 1.78
C TYR A 218 -5.42 9.42 2.24
N CYS A 219 -5.06 8.48 1.36
CA CYS A 219 -4.95 7.07 1.74
C CYS A 219 -3.93 6.87 2.86
N CYS A 220 -2.74 7.49 2.75
CA CYS A 220 -1.68 7.38 3.75
C CYS A 220 -2.09 7.88 5.15
N GLU A 221 -2.92 8.93 5.23
CA GLU A 221 -3.48 9.41 6.50
C GLU A 221 -4.45 8.40 7.11
N ASP A 222 -5.33 7.82 6.30
CA ASP A 222 -6.27 6.78 6.75
C ASP A 222 -5.50 5.51 7.20
N GLU A 223 -4.44 5.09 6.51
CA GLU A 223 -3.61 3.94 6.93
C GLU A 223 -2.81 4.20 8.20
N ALA A 224 -2.35 5.43 8.42
CA ALA A 224 -1.73 5.81 9.69
C ALA A 224 -2.73 5.67 10.84
N HIS A 225 -4.00 6.04 10.62
CA HIS A 225 -5.06 5.82 11.60
C HIS A 225 -5.33 4.32 11.81
N HIS A 226 -5.35 3.51 10.75
CA HIS A 226 -5.53 2.05 10.86
C HIS A 226 -4.45 1.39 11.72
N LYS A 227 -3.19 1.77 11.50
CA LYS A 227 -2.06 1.35 12.33
C LYS A 227 -2.26 1.74 13.79
N GLU A 228 -2.57 3.00 14.06
CA GLU A 228 -2.74 3.53 15.42
C GLU A 228 -3.92 2.86 16.15
N ASP A 229 -5.00 2.57 15.44
CA ASP A 229 -6.18 1.90 15.99
C ASP A 229 -5.88 0.45 16.39
N ALA A 230 -5.18 -0.30 15.52
CA ALA A 230 -4.70 -1.64 15.85
C ALA A 230 -3.77 -1.63 17.07
N ALA A 231 -2.86 -0.65 17.15
CA ALA A 231 -1.97 -0.48 18.30
C ALA A 231 -2.72 -0.15 19.59
N ARG A 232 -3.78 0.67 19.52
CA ARG A 232 -4.62 1.02 20.66
C ARG A 232 -5.34 -0.20 21.22
N HIS A 233 -5.95 -1.01 20.36
CA HIS A 233 -6.61 -2.25 20.76
C HIS A 233 -5.65 -3.23 21.44
N LEU A 234 -4.38 -3.30 20.99
CA LEU A 234 -3.36 -4.11 21.67
C LEU A 234 -3.07 -3.65 23.10
N LEU A 235 -3.13 -2.34 23.36
CA LEU A 235 -2.89 -1.76 24.69
C LEU A 235 -4.11 -1.91 25.60
N GLU A 236 -5.32 -1.68 25.08
CA GLU A 236 -6.58 -1.71 25.85
C GLU A 236 -6.98 -3.12 26.29
N ASP A 237 -6.74 -4.14 25.47
CA ASP A 237 -7.02 -5.54 25.82
C ASP A 237 -6.11 -6.09 26.95
N GLY A 238 -5.25 -5.25 27.53
CA GLY A 238 -4.24 -5.65 28.52
C GLY A 238 -3.29 -6.70 27.96
N SER A 239 -3.16 -6.74 26.63
CA SER A 239 -2.49 -7.81 25.94
C SER A 239 -0.99 -7.66 26.14
N ASP A 240 -0.34 -8.72 26.64
CA ASP A 240 1.09 -8.67 26.94
C ASP A 240 1.91 -8.49 25.65
N LEU A 241 2.27 -7.25 25.31
CA LEU A 241 3.08 -6.91 24.14
C LEU A 241 4.47 -7.58 24.19
N ASP A 242 4.89 -8.09 25.34
CA ASP A 242 6.14 -8.84 25.51
C ASP A 242 6.01 -10.33 25.20
N SER A 243 4.85 -10.78 24.71
CA SER A 243 4.67 -12.13 24.17
C SER A 243 5.76 -12.45 23.14
N TRP A 244 6.46 -13.57 23.35
CA TRP A 244 7.66 -13.95 22.58
C TRP A 244 7.46 -14.02 21.06
N TRP A 245 6.23 -14.24 20.59
CA TRP A 245 5.89 -14.38 19.18
C TRP A 245 5.56 -13.06 18.48
N VAL A 246 5.26 -11.98 19.20
CA VAL A 246 4.75 -10.73 18.62
C VAL A 246 5.78 -10.09 17.68
N LYS A 247 7.00 -9.87 18.17
CA LYS A 247 8.07 -9.26 17.35
C LYS A 247 8.48 -10.14 16.17
N PRO A 248 8.71 -11.46 16.34
CA PRO A 248 8.98 -12.34 15.19
C PRO A 248 7.86 -12.32 14.15
N TRP A 249 6.59 -12.38 14.58
CA TRP A 249 5.45 -12.37 13.68
C TRP A 249 5.34 -11.04 12.91
N ALA A 250 5.41 -9.91 13.60
CA ALA A 250 5.39 -8.59 12.97
C ALA A 250 6.52 -8.42 11.94
N SER A 251 7.73 -8.93 12.23
CA SER A 251 8.83 -8.93 11.27
C SER A 251 8.54 -9.80 10.05
N ILE A 252 7.97 -11.00 10.22
CA ILE A 252 7.58 -11.87 9.10
C ILE A 252 6.54 -11.18 8.21
N VAL A 253 5.51 -10.59 8.83
CA VAL A 253 4.44 -9.88 8.12
C VAL A 253 5.03 -8.72 7.31
N ARG A 254 5.84 -7.87 7.94
CA ARG A 254 6.49 -6.74 7.28
C ARG A 254 7.37 -7.16 6.10
N GLN A 255 8.22 -8.17 6.28
CA GLN A 255 9.07 -8.67 5.20
C GLN A 255 8.25 -9.30 4.07
N GLY A 256 7.18 -10.01 4.41
CA GLY A 256 6.21 -10.53 3.45
C GLY A 256 5.57 -9.43 2.63
N SER A 257 5.13 -8.33 3.26
CA SER A 257 4.54 -7.18 2.58
C SER A 257 5.51 -6.50 1.62
N ILE A 258 6.79 -6.32 2.02
CA ILE A 258 7.84 -5.77 1.16
C ILE A 258 8.02 -6.63 -0.10
N ILE A 259 8.13 -7.95 0.07
CA ILE A 259 8.28 -8.89 -1.05
C ILE A 259 7.02 -8.89 -1.94
N ALA A 260 5.83 -8.87 -1.34
CA ALA A 260 4.58 -8.84 -2.08
C ALA A 260 4.43 -7.57 -2.93
N ALA A 261 4.77 -6.41 -2.39
CA ALA A 261 4.77 -5.15 -3.12
C ALA A 261 5.79 -5.17 -4.27
N ASP A 262 7.01 -5.66 -4.03
CA ASP A 262 8.02 -5.81 -5.08
C ASP A 262 7.56 -6.76 -6.20
N VAL A 263 6.95 -7.89 -5.85
CA VAL A 263 6.37 -8.79 -6.85
C VAL A 263 5.28 -8.05 -7.63
N ALA A 264 4.33 -7.40 -6.95
CA ALA A 264 3.21 -6.69 -7.57
C ALA A 264 3.63 -5.54 -8.51
N ARG A 265 4.76 -4.88 -8.24
CA ARG A 265 5.37 -3.87 -9.13
C ARG A 265 5.81 -4.45 -10.47
N ASN A 266 6.10 -5.74 -10.56
CA ASN A 266 6.79 -6.34 -11.70
C ASN A 266 5.93 -7.30 -12.53
N ILE A 267 4.62 -7.40 -12.26
CA ILE A 267 3.71 -8.40 -12.86
C ILE A 267 2.39 -7.85 -13.40
#